data_AF-A0A5J4QNJ9-F1
#
_entry.id   AF-A0A5J4QNJ9-F1
#
_cell.length_a   1.000
_cell.length_b   1.000
_cell.length_c   1.000
_cell.angle_alpha   90.00
_cell.angle_beta   90.00
_cell.angle_gamma   90.00
#
_symmetry.space_group_name_H-M   'P 1'
#
loop_
_entity.id
_entity.type
_entity.pdbx_description
1 polymer ?
#
loop_
_entity_poly.entity_id
_entity_poly.type
_entity_poly.pdbx_seq_one_letter_code
_entity_poly.pdbx_strand_id
1 'polypeptide(L)'
;MEKEKTNVNEYLKNIVDNLPEKPGVYQYLDLESRIIYVGKAKNLKRRVYSYFSKEHEIGKTRILVSKIADIRYIVVNTEEDALLLENNLIKKYKPRYNVLLKDDKTYPSICVQNEDFPRIFKTRKIIRNGSFYYGPYSHVPSMYALLNLIKHLYPIRTCHSILSPENIREGKFKVCLEYHIKNCAGPCMGLQSHENYMKNIEQAKEILKGNTQKISKLLWQEMQELAEKRQYEEAQKIKE
;
A
#
# COMPACT_ATOMS: atom_id res chain seq x y z
N MET A 1 -3.47 35.68 29.22
CA MET A 1 -2.73 34.45 29.55
C MET A 1 -3.54 33.37 30.28
N GLU A 2 -4.05 33.53 31.51
CA GLU A 2 -4.83 32.45 32.17
C GLU A 2 -6.21 32.23 31.54
N LYS A 3 -6.99 33.30 31.27
CA LYS A 3 -8.29 33.20 30.59
C LYS A 3 -8.21 32.56 29.18
N GLU A 4 -7.14 32.83 28.43
CA GLU A 4 -6.92 32.23 27.11
C GLU A 4 -6.60 30.73 27.20
N LYS A 5 -5.82 30.30 28.20
CA LYS A 5 -5.51 28.88 28.42
C LYS A 5 -6.76 28.08 28.80
N THR A 6 -7.66 28.64 29.61
CA THR A 6 -8.91 27.98 30.00
C THR A 6 -9.85 27.81 28.80
N ASN A 7 -9.94 28.83 27.94
CA ASN A 7 -10.79 28.81 26.75
C ASN A 7 -10.29 27.81 25.68
N VAL A 8 -8.97 27.74 25.46
CA VAL A 8 -8.36 26.74 24.56
C VAL A 8 -8.62 25.31 25.07
N ASN A 9 -8.59 25.08 26.38
CA ASN A 9 -8.84 23.75 26.95
C ASN A 9 -10.30 23.32 26.77
N GLU A 10 -11.26 24.23 26.96
CA GLU A 10 -12.68 23.96 26.72
C GLU A 10 -12.97 23.71 25.23
N TYR A 11 -12.38 24.50 24.32
CA TYR A 11 -12.46 24.30 22.88
C TYR A 11 -11.96 22.90 22.46
N LEU A 12 -10.76 22.52 22.91
CA LEU A 12 -10.19 21.20 22.59
C LEU A 12 -11.04 20.07 23.16
N LYS A 13 -11.57 20.21 24.37
CA LYS A 13 -12.48 19.23 24.98
C LYS A 13 -13.74 19.02 24.13
N ASN A 14 -14.36 20.10 23.67
CA ASN A 14 -15.52 20.03 22.77
C ASN A 14 -15.21 19.31 21.47
N ILE A 15 -14.04 19.53 20.86
CA ILE A 15 -13.63 18.77 19.66
C ILE A 15 -13.52 17.28 19.99
N VAL A 16 -12.82 16.93 21.08
CA VAL A 16 -12.57 15.54 21.46
C VAL A 16 -13.86 14.78 21.72
N ASP A 17 -14.84 15.41 22.38
CA ASP A 17 -16.12 14.78 22.70
C ASP A 17 -16.97 14.49 21.44
N ASN A 18 -16.81 15.31 20.40
CA ASN A 18 -17.51 15.18 19.12
C ASN A 18 -16.77 14.35 18.06
N LEU A 19 -15.59 13.79 18.37
CA LEU A 19 -14.88 12.92 17.43
C LEU A 19 -15.67 11.64 17.13
N PRO A 20 -15.62 11.14 15.88
CA PRO A 20 -16.30 9.90 15.51
C PRO A 20 -15.57 8.68 16.05
N GLU A 21 -16.32 7.61 16.32
CA GLU A 21 -15.80 6.28 16.67
C GLU A 21 -15.43 5.46 15.42
N LYS A 22 -14.70 6.07 14.49
CA LYS A 22 -14.30 5.46 13.21
C LYS A 22 -12.77 5.45 13.04
N PRO A 23 -12.23 4.60 12.16
CA PRO A 23 -10.82 4.66 11.81
C PRO A 23 -10.51 5.95 11.05
N GLY A 24 -9.29 6.44 11.22
CA GLY A 24 -8.90 7.74 10.67
C GLY A 24 -7.51 8.19 11.05
N VAL A 25 -7.16 9.37 10.54
CA VAL A 25 -5.93 10.06 10.87
C VAL A 25 -6.28 11.36 11.59
N TYR A 26 -5.60 11.63 12.70
CA TYR A 26 -5.71 12.90 13.44
C TYR A 26 -4.43 13.72 13.29
N GLN A 27 -4.59 15.03 13.34
CA GLN A 27 -3.54 16.03 13.16
C GLN A 27 -3.64 17.02 14.32
N TYR A 28 -2.53 17.24 15.02
CA TYR A 28 -2.44 18.29 16.03
C TYR A 28 -1.74 19.50 15.45
N LEU A 29 -2.31 20.67 15.71
CA LEU A 29 -1.82 21.95 15.22
C LEU A 29 -1.39 22.84 16.38
N ASP A 30 -0.38 23.68 16.15
CA ASP A 30 0.01 24.74 17.10
C ASP A 30 -0.82 26.03 16.90
N LEU A 31 -0.54 27.05 17.71
CA LEU A 31 -1.21 28.37 17.65
C LEU A 31 -1.05 29.07 16.29
N GLU A 32 -0.04 28.71 15.51
CA GLU A 32 0.20 29.23 14.16
C GLU A 32 -0.46 28.35 13.08
N SER A 33 -1.34 27.42 13.46
CA SER A 33 -2.01 26.46 12.58
C SER A 33 -1.04 25.54 11.82
N ARG A 34 0.17 25.30 12.35
CA ARG A 34 1.13 24.35 11.77
C ARG A 34 0.89 22.96 12.31
N ILE A 35 0.95 21.95 11.43
CA ILE A 35 0.83 20.54 11.84
C ILE A 35 2.10 20.14 12.60
N ILE A 36 1.95 19.88 13.89
CA ILE A 36 3.06 19.50 14.79
C ILE A 36 3.13 17.98 15.01
N TYR A 37 2.02 17.27 14.82
CA TYR A 37 1.94 15.81 14.91
C TYR A 37 0.83 15.25 14.04
N VAL A 38 1.06 14.08 13.46
CA VAL A 38 0.07 13.28 12.73
C VAL A 38 0.07 11.86 13.30
N GLY A 39 -1.09 11.26 13.52
CA GLY A 39 -1.20 9.88 13.96
C GLY A 39 -2.45 9.17 13.42
N LYS A 40 -2.39 7.86 13.27
CA LYS A 40 -3.54 7.01 12.91
C LYS A 40 -4.28 6.47 14.13
N ALA A 41 -5.55 6.16 13.96
CA ALA A 41 -6.38 5.52 14.96
C ALA A 41 -7.33 4.49 14.34
N LYS A 42 -7.54 3.35 15.02
CA LYS A 42 -8.68 2.45 14.75
C LYS A 42 -10.01 3.09 15.16
N ASN A 43 -9.96 3.90 16.22
CA ASN A 43 -11.08 4.68 16.73
C ASN A 43 -10.54 6.07 17.12
N LEU A 44 -10.89 7.10 16.33
CA LEU A 44 -10.42 8.46 16.51
C LEU A 44 -10.75 9.01 17.91
N LYS A 45 -12.01 8.88 18.35
CA LYS A 45 -12.45 9.36 19.66
C LYS A 45 -11.62 8.79 20.80
N ARG A 46 -11.54 7.46 20.91
CA ARG A 46 -10.78 6.78 21.98
C ARG A 46 -9.30 7.15 21.95
N ARG A 47 -8.70 7.22 20.75
CA ARG A 47 -7.28 7.51 20.60
C ARG A 47 -6.95 8.94 21.03
N VAL A 48 -7.68 9.93 20.52
CA VAL A 48 -7.43 11.34 20.85
C VAL A 48 -7.76 11.61 22.32
N TYR A 49 -8.88 11.09 22.84
CA TYR A 49 -9.26 11.24 24.24
C TYR A 49 -8.14 10.80 25.21
N SER A 50 -7.43 9.72 24.88
CA SER A 50 -6.31 9.23 25.71
C SER A 50 -5.15 10.23 25.90
N TYR A 51 -5.00 11.22 25.02
CA TYR A 51 -4.01 12.31 25.17
C TYR A 51 -4.47 13.40 26.14
N PHE A 52 -5.77 13.54 26.39
CA PHE A 52 -6.32 14.59 27.25
C PHE A 52 -6.81 14.06 28.60
N SER A 53 -7.07 12.75 28.72
CA SER A 53 -7.65 12.14 29.91
C SER A 53 -6.63 11.56 30.90
N LYS A 54 -5.37 11.37 30.50
CA LYS A 54 -4.33 10.77 31.35
C LYS A 54 -3.33 11.83 31.80
N GLU A 55 -2.95 11.81 33.08
CA GLU A 55 -1.72 12.48 33.50
C GLU A 55 -0.54 11.77 32.83
N HIS A 56 0.05 12.44 31.83
CA HIS A 56 1.21 11.91 31.15
C HIS A 56 2.43 12.12 32.04
N GLU A 57 3.20 11.05 32.27
CA GLU A 57 4.53 11.14 32.88
C GLU A 57 5.40 12.19 32.16
N ILE A 58 6.39 12.72 32.86
CA ILE A 58 7.32 13.73 32.35
C ILE A 58 8.01 13.18 31.09
N GLY A 59 7.55 13.60 29.91
CA GLY A 59 8.02 13.04 28.65
C GLY A 59 7.54 13.79 27.40
N LYS A 60 7.94 13.28 26.22
CA LYS A 60 7.66 13.88 24.89
C LYS A 60 6.16 14.13 24.65
N THR A 61 5.29 13.25 25.16
CA THR A 61 3.83 13.37 25.03
C THR A 61 3.28 14.57 25.78
N ARG A 62 3.74 14.85 27.01
CA ARG A 62 3.32 16.05 27.77
C ARG A 62 3.72 17.34 27.04
N ILE A 63 4.92 17.37 26.46
CA ILE A 63 5.38 18.51 25.65
C ILE A 63 4.50 18.69 24.42
N LEU A 64 4.19 17.60 23.71
CA LEU A 64 3.29 17.64 22.56
C LEU A 64 1.93 18.21 22.94
N VAL A 65 1.26 17.66 23.97
CA VAL A 65 -0.08 18.10 24.41
C VAL A 65 -0.07 19.57 24.80
N SER A 66 0.99 20.05 25.45
CA SER A 66 1.12 21.47 25.83
C SER A 66 1.21 22.45 24.64
N LYS A 67 1.46 21.95 23.43
CA LYS A 67 1.59 22.73 22.20
C LYS A 67 0.39 22.59 21.27
N ILE A 68 -0.61 21.79 21.61
CA ILE A 68 -1.82 21.62 20.80
C ILE A 68 -2.70 22.86 21.01
N ALA A 69 -3.04 23.52 19.92
CA ALA A 69 -4.03 24.60 19.87
C ALA A 69 -5.29 24.18 19.10
N ASP A 70 -5.17 23.25 18.14
CA ASP A 70 -6.29 22.76 17.34
C ASP A 70 -6.11 21.29 16.94
N ILE A 71 -7.22 20.60 16.65
CA ILE A 71 -7.26 19.19 16.26
C ILE A 71 -8.06 19.05 14.98
N ARG A 72 -7.47 18.43 13.96
CA ARG A 72 -8.15 18.04 12.72
C ARG A 72 -8.14 16.54 12.55
N TYR A 73 -9.12 16.00 11.86
CA TYR A 73 -9.18 14.57 11.57
C TYR A 73 -9.74 14.29 10.17
N ILE A 74 -9.38 13.13 9.64
CA ILE A 74 -9.91 12.57 8.40
C ILE A 74 -10.38 11.16 8.71
N VAL A 75 -11.67 10.89 8.47
CA VAL A 75 -12.25 9.56 8.61
C VAL A 75 -11.96 8.76 7.34
N VAL A 76 -11.62 7.49 7.52
CA VAL A 76 -11.43 6.54 6.42
C VAL A 76 -12.28 5.29 6.66
N ASN A 77 -12.31 4.39 5.69
CA ASN A 77 -13.13 3.18 5.78
C ASN A 77 -12.41 2.04 6.52
N THR A 78 -11.09 1.94 6.38
CA THR A 78 -10.28 0.82 6.90
C THR A 78 -9.06 1.29 7.70
N GLU A 79 -8.47 0.40 8.49
CA GLU A 79 -7.24 0.71 9.23
C GLU A 79 -6.03 0.86 8.29
N GLU A 80 -6.04 0.12 7.20
CA GLU A 80 -5.06 0.15 6.12
C GLU A 80 -5.05 1.53 5.45
N ASP A 81 -6.23 2.08 5.14
CA ASP A 81 -6.36 3.42 4.59
C ASP A 81 -5.81 4.47 5.56
N ALA A 82 -6.06 4.32 6.86
CA ALA A 82 -5.57 5.24 7.88
C ALA A 82 -4.04 5.20 7.95
N LEU A 83 -3.45 4.01 7.84
CA LEU A 83 -2.01 3.82 7.82
C LEU A 83 -1.36 4.45 6.57
N LEU A 84 -1.95 4.26 5.39
CA LEU A 84 -1.45 4.87 4.15
C LEU A 84 -1.55 6.40 4.19
N LEU A 85 -2.69 6.93 4.65
CA LEU A 85 -2.92 8.36 4.76
C LEU A 85 -1.99 9.01 5.78
N GLU A 86 -1.77 8.38 6.94
CA GLU A 86 -0.83 8.85 7.95
C GLU A 86 0.58 8.97 7.36
N ASN A 87 1.07 7.93 6.67
CA ASN A 87 2.40 7.94 6.05
C ASN A 87 2.55 9.08 5.03
N ASN A 88 1.53 9.30 4.20
CA ASN A 88 1.50 10.38 3.21
C ASN A 88 1.53 11.76 3.88
N LEU A 89 0.74 11.97 4.93
CA LEU A 89 0.68 13.25 5.65
C LEU A 89 1.99 13.54 6.42
N ILE A 90 2.60 12.53 7.05
CA ILE A 90 3.90 12.67 7.72
C ILE A 90 4.99 13.03 6.72
N LYS A 91 5.02 12.41 5.54
CA LYS A 91 6.01 12.74 4.50
C LYS A 91 5.79 14.13 3.92
N LYS A 92 4.53 14.53 3.71
CA LYS A 92 4.16 15.84 3.17
C LYS A 92 4.51 16.98 4.14
N TYR A 93 4.15 16.84 5.41
CA TYR A 93 4.26 17.94 6.38
C TYR A 93 5.48 17.85 7.30
N LYS A 94 6.15 16.70 7.36
CA LYS A 94 7.30 16.42 8.23
C LYS A 94 7.15 17.00 9.64
N PRO A 95 6.07 16.65 10.38
CA PRO A 95 5.73 17.30 11.63
C PRO A 95 6.82 17.12 12.69
N ARG A 96 7.06 18.16 13.49
CA ARG A 96 8.18 18.23 14.44
C ARG A 96 8.22 17.06 15.43
N TYR A 97 7.07 16.58 15.90
CA TYR A 97 6.98 15.55 16.95
C TYR A 97 6.81 14.12 16.42
N ASN A 98 6.78 13.89 15.10
CA ASN A 98 6.80 12.54 14.53
C ASN A 98 8.25 11.99 14.49
N VAL A 99 8.62 11.18 15.49
CA VAL A 99 10.01 10.70 15.69
C VAL A 99 10.36 9.44 14.88
N LEU A 100 9.39 8.58 14.56
CA LEU A 100 9.63 7.18 14.12
C LEU A 100 9.24 6.84 12.67
N LEU A 101 8.82 7.82 11.86
CA LEU A 101 8.45 7.61 10.45
C LEU A 101 9.29 8.48 9.50
N LYS A 102 10.55 8.73 9.87
CA LYS A 102 11.59 9.29 8.99
C LYS A 102 12.35 8.21 8.22
N ASP A 103 11.88 6.97 8.24
CA ASP A 103 12.40 5.95 7.33
C ASP A 103 11.81 6.27 5.95
N ASP A 104 12.67 6.59 4.96
CA ASP A 104 12.30 6.97 3.59
C ASP A 104 11.59 5.84 2.80
N LYS A 105 11.27 4.72 3.45
CA LYS A 105 10.63 3.56 2.85
C LYS A 105 9.15 3.85 2.62
N THR A 106 8.83 4.29 1.41
CA THR A 106 7.46 4.29 0.89
C THR A 106 6.96 2.86 0.73
N TYR A 107 5.67 2.66 1.02
CA TYR A 107 4.98 1.40 0.77
C TYR A 107 5.19 0.98 -0.69
N PRO A 108 5.49 -0.30 -0.94
CA PRO A 108 5.71 -0.77 -2.30
C PRO A 108 4.42 -0.69 -3.12
N SER A 109 4.60 -0.50 -4.41
CA SER A 109 3.56 -0.56 -5.44
C SER A 109 3.93 -1.67 -6.43
N ILE A 110 2.94 -2.17 -7.15
CA ILE A 110 3.17 -3.06 -8.29
C ILE A 110 3.27 -2.20 -9.54
N CYS A 111 4.37 -2.30 -10.26
CA CYS A 111 4.61 -1.61 -11.51
C CYS A 111 4.32 -2.56 -12.67
N VAL A 112 3.51 -2.10 -13.63
CA VAL A 112 3.42 -2.65 -14.97
C VAL A 112 4.22 -1.73 -15.87
N GLN A 113 5.41 -2.18 -16.27
CA GLN A 113 6.36 -1.34 -17.00
C GLN A 113 5.89 -1.05 -18.42
N ASN A 114 6.10 0.19 -18.86
CA ASN A 114 5.85 0.60 -20.23
C ASN A 114 6.99 0.16 -21.16
N GLU A 115 6.83 -0.99 -21.80
CA GLU A 115 7.76 -1.61 -22.76
C GLU A 115 6.99 -2.58 -23.66
N ASP A 116 7.55 -3.03 -24.79
CA ASP A 116 6.86 -3.88 -25.79
C ASP A 116 6.31 -5.19 -25.21
N PHE A 117 7.00 -5.77 -24.23
CA PHE A 117 6.51 -6.91 -23.47
C PHE A 117 6.51 -6.51 -21.99
N PRO A 118 5.44 -5.89 -21.47
CA PRO A 118 5.42 -5.35 -20.11
C PRO A 118 5.77 -6.40 -19.05
N ARG A 119 6.59 -5.99 -18.07
CA ARG A 119 6.83 -6.77 -16.84
C ARG A 119 5.98 -6.25 -15.70
N ILE A 120 5.64 -7.15 -14.79
CA ILE A 120 4.88 -6.85 -13.58
C ILE A 120 5.75 -7.18 -12.37
N PHE A 121 6.11 -6.16 -11.58
CA PHE A 121 7.03 -6.34 -10.45
C PHE A 121 6.80 -5.32 -9.33
N LYS A 122 7.28 -5.64 -8.12
CA LYS A 122 7.23 -4.73 -6.96
C LYS A 122 8.27 -3.62 -7.09
N THR A 123 7.91 -2.39 -6.73
CA THR A 123 8.83 -1.26 -6.63
C THR A 123 8.41 -0.29 -5.54
N ARG A 124 9.36 0.45 -4.96
CA ARG A 124 9.08 1.61 -4.09
C ARG A 124 9.29 2.95 -4.82
N LYS A 125 9.82 2.90 -6.04
CA LYS A 125 10.11 4.06 -6.88
C LYS A 125 9.03 4.19 -7.94
N ILE A 126 8.39 5.35 -7.97
CA ILE A 126 7.44 5.75 -9.01
C ILE A 126 8.19 6.66 -9.98
N ILE A 127 8.23 6.27 -11.25
CA ILE A 127 8.94 6.98 -12.33
C ILE A 127 7.89 7.39 -13.36
N ARG A 128 7.91 8.66 -13.79
CA ARG A 128 6.98 9.18 -14.81
C ARG A 128 7.46 8.82 -16.23
N ASN A 129 7.48 7.54 -16.56
CA ASN A 129 7.91 7.02 -17.88
C ASN A 129 6.75 6.33 -18.66
N GLY A 130 5.51 6.58 -18.26
CA GLY A 130 4.33 5.92 -18.83
C GLY A 130 4.00 4.54 -18.23
N SER A 131 4.80 4.04 -17.27
CA SER A 131 4.46 2.81 -16.55
C SER A 131 3.24 3.02 -15.66
N PHE A 132 2.47 1.95 -15.44
CA PHE A 132 1.33 1.94 -14.54
C PHE A 132 1.76 1.46 -13.16
N TYR A 133 1.32 2.15 -12.11
CA TYR A 133 1.62 1.81 -10.73
C TYR A 133 0.31 1.55 -9.97
N TYR A 134 0.23 0.38 -9.34
CA TYR A 134 -0.91 -0.08 -8.56
C TYR A 134 -0.51 -0.17 -7.08
N GLY A 135 -1.39 0.25 -6.19
CA GLY A 135 -1.09 0.44 -4.76
C GLY A 135 -1.09 1.92 -4.37
N PRO A 136 -0.39 2.32 -3.30
CA PRO A 136 0.58 1.57 -2.49
C PRO A 136 -0.01 0.46 -1.62
N TYR A 137 0.74 -0.62 -1.40
CA TYR A 137 0.32 -1.76 -0.56
C TYR A 137 0.88 -1.63 0.87
N SER A 138 -0.03 -1.46 1.83
CA SER A 138 0.28 -1.47 3.27
C SER A 138 0.67 -2.86 3.78
N HIS A 139 -0.02 -3.90 3.30
CA HIS A 139 0.24 -5.29 3.62
C HIS A 139 1.08 -5.97 2.53
N VAL A 140 2.37 -6.15 2.80
CA VAL A 140 3.35 -6.70 1.85
C VAL A 140 3.06 -8.17 1.46
N PRO A 141 2.64 -9.07 2.35
CA PRO A 141 2.27 -10.44 1.99
C PRO A 141 1.14 -10.50 0.94
N SER A 142 0.06 -9.73 1.12
CA SER A 142 -1.04 -9.68 0.13
C SER A 142 -0.58 -9.18 -1.24
N MET A 143 0.37 -8.23 -1.28
CA MET A 143 0.96 -7.79 -2.54
C MET A 143 1.72 -8.93 -3.24
N TYR A 144 2.47 -9.75 -2.50
CA TYR A 144 3.15 -10.91 -3.07
C TYR A 144 2.17 -12.00 -3.51
N ALA A 145 1.11 -12.26 -2.73
CA ALA A 145 0.04 -13.17 -3.13
C ALA A 145 -0.57 -12.75 -4.48
N LEU A 146 -0.82 -11.45 -4.66
CA LEU A 146 -1.33 -10.92 -5.93
C LEU A 146 -0.36 -11.10 -7.10
N LEU A 147 0.94 -10.86 -6.88
CA LEU A 147 1.97 -11.10 -7.89
C LEU A 147 2.09 -12.58 -8.25
N ASN A 148 2.00 -13.47 -7.26
CA ASN A 148 2.06 -14.91 -7.46
C ASN A 148 0.83 -15.40 -8.23
N LEU A 149 -0.37 -14.91 -7.89
CA LEU A 149 -1.60 -15.21 -8.62
C LEU A 149 -1.48 -14.80 -10.10
N ILE A 150 -1.02 -13.58 -10.37
CA ILE A 150 -0.80 -13.11 -11.74
C ILE A 150 0.20 -14.00 -12.48
N LYS A 151 1.30 -14.39 -11.82
CA LYS A 151 2.33 -15.28 -12.38
C LYS A 151 1.76 -16.68 -12.69
N HIS A 152 0.85 -17.18 -11.85
CA HIS A 152 0.25 -18.50 -12.03
C HIS A 152 -0.78 -18.52 -13.17
N LEU A 153 -1.62 -17.48 -13.26
CA LEU A 153 -2.67 -17.39 -14.27
C LEU A 153 -2.14 -17.02 -15.66
N TYR A 154 -1.10 -16.19 -15.71
CA TYR A 154 -0.62 -15.61 -16.95
C TYR A 154 0.89 -15.81 -17.10
N PRO A 155 1.36 -16.44 -18.19
CA PRO A 155 2.78 -16.71 -18.42
C PRO A 155 3.54 -15.44 -18.85
N ILE A 156 3.61 -14.46 -17.95
CA ILE A 156 4.22 -13.15 -18.11
C ILE A 156 5.71 -13.25 -17.78
N ARG A 157 6.55 -12.58 -18.58
CA ARG A 157 8.01 -12.67 -18.39
C ARG A 157 8.46 -11.96 -17.11
N THR A 158 9.52 -12.50 -16.51
CA THR A 158 10.22 -11.88 -15.37
C THR A 158 11.63 -11.41 -15.73
N CYS A 159 12.15 -11.82 -16.90
CA CYS A 159 13.51 -11.50 -17.34
C CYS A 159 13.70 -10.00 -17.62
N HIS A 160 14.91 -9.48 -17.43
CA HIS A 160 15.24 -8.07 -17.62
C HIS A 160 15.66 -7.69 -19.06
N SER A 161 15.64 -8.65 -19.99
CA SER A 161 16.05 -8.43 -21.39
C SER A 161 15.17 -7.42 -22.12
N ILE A 162 15.74 -6.61 -23.02
CA ILE A 162 14.99 -5.64 -23.83
C ILE A 162 14.44 -6.37 -25.07
N LEU A 163 13.17 -6.77 -25.00
CA LEU A 163 12.50 -7.54 -26.05
C LEU A 163 11.86 -6.64 -27.10
N SER A 164 12.67 -5.81 -27.76
CA SER A 164 12.19 -5.05 -28.93
C SER A 164 11.90 -6.02 -30.10
N PRO A 165 10.97 -5.67 -31.00
CA PRO A 165 10.69 -6.46 -32.20
C PRO A 165 11.94 -6.76 -33.03
N GLU A 166 12.88 -5.81 -33.08
CA GLU A 166 14.17 -5.97 -33.77
C GLU A 166 15.06 -7.02 -33.12
N ASN A 167 15.27 -6.95 -31.80
CA ASN A 167 16.11 -7.92 -31.10
C ASN A 167 15.55 -9.34 -31.16
N ILE A 168 14.22 -9.49 -31.19
CA ILE A 168 13.57 -10.79 -31.35
C ILE A 168 13.80 -11.34 -32.76
N ARG A 169 13.64 -10.51 -33.81
CA ARG A 169 13.87 -10.92 -35.21
C ARG A 169 15.30 -11.35 -35.46
N GLU A 170 16.27 -10.70 -34.82
CA GLU A 170 17.69 -11.05 -34.92
C GLU A 170 18.07 -12.31 -34.14
N GLY A 171 17.15 -12.90 -33.37
CA GLY A 171 17.43 -14.12 -32.60
C GLY A 171 18.45 -13.91 -31.48
N LYS A 172 18.54 -12.70 -30.91
CA LYS A 172 19.54 -12.34 -29.89
C LYS A 172 19.40 -13.08 -28.56
N PHE A 173 18.28 -13.75 -28.33
CA PHE A 173 17.96 -14.36 -27.04
C PHE A 173 17.84 -15.88 -27.15
N LYS A 174 17.82 -16.54 -26.00
CA LYS A 174 17.45 -17.96 -25.86
C LYS A 174 16.34 -18.08 -24.84
N VAL A 175 15.55 -19.14 -24.94
CA VAL A 175 14.57 -19.47 -23.90
C VAL A 175 15.29 -19.76 -22.58
N CYS A 176 14.71 -19.29 -21.48
CA CYS A 176 15.24 -19.47 -20.13
C CYS A 176 14.46 -20.54 -19.36
N LEU A 177 14.89 -20.80 -18.12
CA LEU A 177 14.21 -21.77 -17.25
C LEU A 177 12.71 -21.49 -17.09
N GLU A 178 12.30 -20.21 -16.94
CA GLU A 178 10.88 -19.84 -16.79
C GLU A 178 10.01 -20.33 -17.96
N TYR A 179 10.57 -20.40 -19.18
CA TYR A 179 9.88 -20.99 -20.32
C TYR A 179 9.74 -22.51 -20.17
N HIS A 180 10.82 -23.20 -19.83
CA HIS A 180 10.82 -24.66 -19.68
C HIS A 180 9.89 -25.13 -18.55
N ILE A 181 9.73 -24.34 -17.48
CA ILE A 181 8.78 -24.61 -16.39
C ILE A 181 7.40 -23.96 -16.61
N LYS A 182 7.12 -23.43 -17.81
CA LYS A 182 5.82 -22.86 -18.24
C LYS A 182 5.35 -21.60 -17.50
N ASN A 183 6.21 -20.91 -16.78
CA ASN A 183 5.90 -19.61 -16.17
C ASN A 183 5.96 -18.44 -17.18
N CYS A 184 6.51 -18.68 -18.38
CA CYS A 184 6.64 -17.69 -19.45
C CYS A 184 6.43 -18.40 -20.78
N ALA A 185 5.70 -17.79 -21.72
CA ALA A 185 5.43 -18.41 -23.02
C ALA A 185 6.48 -18.08 -24.10
N GLY A 186 7.67 -17.62 -23.69
CA GLY A 186 8.82 -17.44 -24.57
C GLY A 186 8.71 -16.30 -25.60
N PRO A 187 8.20 -15.10 -25.25
CA PRO A 187 8.13 -13.97 -26.19
C PRO A 187 9.52 -13.55 -26.71
N CYS A 188 10.60 -13.85 -25.97
CA CYS A 188 11.97 -13.55 -26.39
C CYS A 188 12.42 -14.24 -27.68
N MET A 189 11.78 -15.37 -28.01
CA MET A 189 12.02 -16.15 -29.24
C MET A 189 10.86 -16.03 -30.22
N GLY A 190 9.90 -15.14 -29.97
CA GLY A 190 8.68 -15.02 -30.79
C GLY A 190 7.70 -16.19 -30.66
N LEU A 191 7.87 -17.07 -29.66
CA LEU A 191 6.99 -18.23 -29.43
C LEU A 191 5.59 -17.83 -28.94
N GLN A 192 5.45 -16.61 -28.44
CA GLN A 192 4.18 -15.98 -28.11
C GLN A 192 4.03 -14.70 -28.91
N SER A 193 2.88 -14.51 -29.56
CA SER A 193 2.57 -13.27 -30.26
C SER A 193 2.45 -12.09 -29.29
N HIS A 194 2.84 -10.92 -29.75
CA HIS A 194 2.71 -9.68 -28.98
C HIS A 194 1.25 -9.43 -28.57
N GLU A 195 0.28 -9.65 -29.47
CA GLU A 195 -1.14 -9.47 -29.16
C GLU A 195 -1.62 -10.37 -28.01
N ASN A 196 -1.26 -11.65 -28.03
CA ASN A 196 -1.63 -12.58 -26.96
C ASN A 196 -0.93 -12.22 -25.64
N TYR A 197 0.32 -11.75 -25.70
CA TYR A 197 1.01 -11.24 -24.51
C TYR A 197 0.28 -10.03 -23.91
N MET A 198 -0.12 -9.07 -24.76
CA MET A 198 -0.84 -7.88 -24.31
C MET A 198 -2.23 -8.21 -23.74
N LYS A 199 -2.93 -9.21 -24.27
CA LYS A 199 -4.17 -9.73 -23.66
C LYS A 199 -3.92 -10.21 -22.23
N ASN A 200 -2.85 -10.95 -21.98
CA ASN A 200 -2.47 -11.38 -20.62
C ASN A 200 -2.17 -10.18 -19.71
N ILE A 201 -1.48 -9.16 -20.24
CA ILE A 201 -1.19 -7.94 -19.49
C ILE A 201 -2.47 -7.19 -19.11
N GLU A 202 -3.41 -7.03 -20.04
CA GLU A 202 -4.69 -6.36 -19.73
C GLU A 202 -5.49 -7.13 -18.69
N GLN A 203 -5.55 -8.46 -18.76
CA GLN A 203 -6.20 -9.26 -17.73
C GLN A 203 -5.50 -9.14 -16.36
N ALA A 204 -4.16 -9.12 -16.35
CA ALA A 204 -3.41 -8.87 -15.12
C ALA A 204 -3.66 -7.47 -14.55
N LYS A 205 -3.79 -6.44 -15.39
CA LYS A 205 -4.18 -5.09 -14.96
C LYS A 205 -5.57 -5.08 -14.33
N GLU A 206 -6.53 -5.82 -14.85
CA GLU A 206 -7.88 -5.93 -14.27
C GLU A 206 -7.88 -6.56 -12.86
N ILE A 207 -6.99 -7.52 -12.62
CA ILE A 207 -6.72 -8.06 -11.27
C ILE A 207 -6.13 -6.95 -10.39
N LEU A 208 -5.12 -6.22 -10.86
CA LEU A 208 -4.45 -5.16 -10.10
C LEU A 208 -5.34 -3.94 -9.78
N LYS A 209 -6.36 -3.66 -10.60
CA LYS A 209 -7.34 -2.59 -10.35
C LYS A 209 -8.30 -2.89 -9.17
N GLY A 210 -8.21 -4.08 -8.58
CA GLY A 210 -9.03 -4.40 -7.42
C GLY A 210 -10.45 -4.81 -7.81
N ASN A 211 -10.63 -5.54 -8.91
CA ASN A 211 -11.80 -6.41 -9.09
C ASN A 211 -11.73 -7.58 -8.07
N THR A 212 -11.75 -7.23 -6.78
CA THR A 212 -11.47 -8.06 -5.60
C THR A 212 -12.44 -9.23 -5.45
N GLN A 213 -13.69 -9.09 -5.90
CA GLN A 213 -14.66 -10.20 -5.90
C GLN A 213 -14.19 -11.40 -6.72
N LYS A 214 -13.54 -11.16 -7.88
CA LYS A 214 -12.99 -12.26 -8.70
C LYS A 214 -11.77 -12.88 -8.05
N ILE A 215 -10.93 -12.07 -7.42
CA ILE A 215 -9.69 -12.51 -6.76
C ILE A 215 -9.99 -13.34 -5.51
N SER A 216 -10.89 -12.87 -4.64
CA SER A 216 -11.30 -13.63 -3.45
C SER A 216 -11.90 -14.98 -3.84
N LYS A 217 -12.66 -15.04 -4.94
CA LYS A 217 -13.19 -16.31 -5.46
C LYS A 217 -12.09 -17.24 -5.97
N LEU A 218 -11.10 -16.71 -6.69
CA LEU A 218 -9.94 -17.46 -7.18
C LEU A 218 -9.06 -17.99 -6.05
N LEU A 219 -8.71 -17.15 -5.07
CA LEU A 219 -7.91 -17.56 -3.90
C LEU A 219 -8.66 -18.62 -3.06
N TRP A 220 -9.98 -18.47 -2.93
CA TRP A 220 -10.80 -19.50 -2.29
C TRP A 220 -10.75 -20.82 -3.07
N GLN A 221 -10.85 -20.79 -4.41
CA GLN A 221 -10.74 -21.99 -5.25
C GLN A 221 -9.35 -22.64 -5.16
N GLU A 222 -8.27 -21.85 -5.21
CA GLU A 222 -6.89 -22.34 -5.11
C GLU A 222 -6.61 -22.94 -3.71
N MET A 223 -7.10 -22.31 -2.65
CA MET A 223 -7.05 -22.87 -1.30
C MET A 223 -7.80 -24.22 -1.23
N GLN A 224 -8.98 -24.33 -1.84
CA GLN A 224 -9.72 -25.60 -1.90
C GLN A 224 -8.95 -26.67 -2.67
N GLU A 225 -8.37 -26.35 -3.83
CA GLU A 225 -7.56 -27.30 -4.61
C GLU A 225 -6.31 -27.76 -3.84
N LEU A 226 -5.64 -26.85 -3.12
CA LEU A 226 -4.48 -27.20 -2.29
C LEU A 226 -4.89 -28.08 -1.09
N ALA A 227 -6.06 -27.81 -0.49
CA ALA A 227 -6.62 -28.64 0.57
C ALA A 227 -6.97 -30.05 0.06
N GLU A 228 -7.58 -30.16 -1.13
CA GLU A 228 -7.86 -31.44 -1.80
C GLU A 228 -6.57 -32.22 -2.09
N LYS A 229 -5.48 -31.53 -2.47
CA LYS A 229 -4.15 -32.11 -2.68
C LYS A 229 -3.38 -32.39 -1.38
N ARG A 230 -3.99 -32.20 -0.20
CA ARG A 230 -3.40 -32.36 1.15
C ARG A 230 -2.18 -31.45 1.41
N GLN A 231 -2.08 -30.33 0.70
CA GLN A 231 -1.01 -29.33 0.86
C GLN A 231 -1.44 -28.24 1.86
N TYR A 232 -1.72 -28.65 3.10
CA TYR A 232 -2.35 -27.79 4.11
C TYR A 232 -1.52 -26.56 4.51
N GLU A 233 -0.18 -26.66 4.50
CA GLU A 233 0.69 -25.50 4.78
C GLU A 233 0.58 -24.41 3.71
N GLU A 234 0.48 -24.80 2.44
CA GLU A 234 0.32 -23.87 1.32
C GLU A 234 -1.11 -23.30 1.29
N ALA A 235 -2.12 -24.14 1.55
CA ALA A 235 -3.52 -23.70 1.66
C ALA A 235 -3.71 -22.67 2.79
N GLN A 236 -3.07 -22.87 3.95
CA GLN A 236 -3.12 -21.93 5.06
C GLN A 236 -2.49 -20.57 4.70
N LYS A 237 -1.40 -20.55 3.92
CA LYS A 237 -0.79 -19.30 3.43
C LYS A 237 -1.68 -18.53 2.46
N ILE A 238 -2.54 -19.20 1.70
CA ILE A 238 -3.51 -18.54 0.79
C ILE A 238 -4.70 -17.96 1.56
N LYS A 239 -5.05 -18.56 2.70
CA LYS A 239 -6.18 -18.16 3.54
C LYS A 239 -5.90 -16.91 4.38
N GLU A 240 -4.64 -16.66 4.76
CA GLU A 240 -4.17 -15.53 5.58
C GLU A 240 -3.94 -14.24 4.77
#